data_AF-A0A936T180-F1
#
_entry.id   AF-A0A936T180-F1
#
_cell.length_a   1.000
_cell.length_b   1.000
_cell.length_c   1.000
_cell.angle_alpha   90.00
_cell.angle_beta   90.00
_cell.angle_gamma   90.00
#
_symmetry.space_group_name_H-M   'P 1'
#
loop_
_entity.id
_entity.type
_entity.pdbx_description
1 polymer ?
#
loop_
_entity_poly.entity_id
_entity_poly.type
_entity_poly.pdbx_seq_one_letter_code
_entity_poly.pdbx_strand_id
1 'polypeptide(L)'
;MPEYRGRDAALDNLFRGLLRLHKALLDDERVSYERVHGRIPSNGEFLQLVLNDAWFAWLRPLSQSIAELDELSESDEAASRETIPVLLASVQRLLMPMEEGEGFGRNYYDALQRSPDVVLAHAAVRALLRTSSPGKESST
;
A
#
# COMPACT_ATOMS: atom_id res chain seq x y z
N MET A 1 -19.65 5.73 -28.81
CA MET A 1 -19.72 5.85 -27.35
C MET A 1 -18.58 5.00 -26.80
N PRO A 2 -17.48 5.56 -26.27
CA PRO A 2 -16.41 4.70 -25.83
C PRO A 2 -16.71 4.23 -24.40
N GLU A 3 -16.69 2.92 -24.22
CA GLU A 3 -16.86 2.25 -22.93
C GLU A 3 -15.59 2.45 -22.09
N TYR A 4 -15.55 3.50 -21.28
CA TYR A 4 -14.38 3.82 -20.44
C TYR A 4 -14.55 3.58 -18.95
N ARG A 5 -15.72 3.12 -18.50
CA ARG A 5 -16.04 3.04 -17.07
C ARG A 5 -15.41 1.84 -16.33
N GLY A 6 -14.78 0.90 -17.05
CA GLY A 6 -14.22 -0.33 -16.47
C GLY A 6 -12.81 -0.18 -15.89
N ARG A 7 -12.01 0.77 -16.38
CA ARG A 7 -10.60 0.94 -15.96
C ARG A 7 -10.50 1.66 -14.60
N ASP A 8 -11.43 2.56 -14.32
CA ASP A 8 -11.49 3.33 -13.08
C ASP A 8 -11.86 2.45 -11.88
N ALA A 9 -12.83 1.54 -12.05
CA ALA A 9 -13.30 0.68 -10.96
C ALA A 9 -12.21 -0.27 -10.42
N ALA A 10 -11.33 -0.79 -11.28
CA ALA A 10 -10.24 -1.67 -10.87
C ALA A 10 -9.17 -0.90 -10.06
N LEU A 11 -8.87 0.34 -10.47
CA LEU A 11 -7.92 1.21 -9.79
C LEU A 11 -8.49 1.73 -8.47
N ASP A 12 -9.76 2.14 -8.44
CA ASP A 12 -10.48 2.51 -7.22
C ASP A 12 -10.45 1.37 -6.19
N ASN A 13 -10.69 0.14 -6.64
CA ASN A 13 -10.65 -1.02 -5.76
C ASN A 13 -9.24 -1.26 -5.23
N LEU A 14 -8.21 -1.09 -6.05
CA LEU A 14 -6.82 -1.18 -5.63
C LEU A 14 -6.45 -0.08 -4.63
N PHE A 15 -6.80 1.18 -4.91
CA PHE A 15 -6.57 2.32 -4.02
C PHE A 15 -7.19 2.07 -2.64
N ARG A 16 -8.47 1.67 -2.61
CA ARG A 16 -9.15 1.26 -1.36
C ARG A 16 -8.49 0.07 -0.69
N GLY A 17 -7.96 -0.88 -1.46
CA GLY A 17 -7.18 -2.01 -0.96
C GLY A 17 -5.89 -1.58 -0.28
N LEU A 18 -5.13 -0.69 -0.90
CA LEU A 18 -3.89 -0.14 -0.37
C LEU A 18 -4.13 0.71 0.88
N LEU A 19 -5.19 1.53 0.91
CA LEU A 19 -5.60 2.26 2.12
C LEU A 19 -5.92 1.32 3.28
N ARG A 20 -6.64 0.22 3.02
CA ARG A 20 -6.91 -0.80 4.05
C ARG A 20 -5.64 -1.47 4.54
N LEU A 21 -4.71 -1.79 3.65
CA LEU A 21 -3.41 -2.35 4.01
C LEU A 21 -2.60 -1.37 4.87
N HIS A 22 -2.51 -0.11 4.45
CA HIS A 22 -1.81 0.92 5.21
C HIS A 22 -2.40 1.09 6.60
N LYS A 23 -3.73 1.11 6.71
CA LYS A 23 -4.42 1.16 8.01
C LYS A 23 -4.08 -0.05 8.89
N ALA A 24 -4.13 -1.27 8.35
CA ALA A 24 -3.80 -2.48 9.11
C ALA A 24 -2.36 -2.46 9.64
N LEU A 25 -1.42 -1.95 8.83
CA LEU A 25 -0.03 -1.76 9.26
C LEU A 25 0.09 -0.70 10.36
N LEU A 26 -0.60 0.43 10.23
CA LEU A 26 -0.63 1.47 11.27
C LEU A 26 -1.23 0.94 12.59
N ASP A 27 -2.29 0.16 12.51
CA ASP A 27 -2.93 -0.44 13.69
C ASP A 27 -1.98 -1.44 14.39
N ASP A 28 -1.25 -2.28 13.65
CA ASP A 28 -0.23 -3.18 14.21
C ASP A 28 0.96 -2.43 14.82
N GLU A 29 1.47 -1.41 14.12
CA GLU A 29 2.59 -0.60 14.60
C GLU A 29 2.20 0.25 15.81
N ARG A 30 0.96 0.73 15.86
CA ARG A 30 0.43 1.41 17.06
C ARG A 30 0.49 0.50 18.27
N VAL A 31 0.04 -0.76 18.15
CA VAL A 31 0.08 -1.72 19.25
C VAL A 31 1.53 -2.01 19.67
N SER A 32 2.43 -2.13 18.71
CA SER A 32 3.85 -2.38 18.97
C SER A 32 4.52 -1.19 19.66
N TYR A 33 4.25 0.03 19.19
CA TYR A 33 4.72 1.27 19.79
C TYR A 33 4.21 1.44 21.22
N GLU A 34 2.89 1.25 21.44
CA GLU A 34 2.26 1.42 22.76
C GLU A 34 2.81 0.42 23.80
N ARG A 35 3.25 -0.77 23.38
CA ARG A 35 3.91 -1.74 24.28
C ARG A 35 5.27 -1.27 24.77
N VAL A 36 6.01 -0.50 23.96
CA VAL A 36 7.37 -0.04 24.28
C VAL A 36 7.37 1.34 24.94
N HIS A 37 6.52 2.25 24.44
CA HIS A 37 6.52 3.66 24.83
C HIS A 37 5.35 4.04 25.75
N GLY A 38 4.39 3.13 25.97
CA GLY A 38 3.17 3.40 26.70
C GLY A 38 2.03 3.90 25.80
N ARG A 39 0.84 4.02 26.38
CA ARG A 39 -0.39 4.33 25.65
C ARG A 39 -0.31 5.69 24.97
N ILE A 40 -0.72 5.75 23.70
CA ILE A 40 -0.82 7.02 22.96
C ILE A 40 -2.09 7.76 23.44
N PRO A 41 -1.97 8.99 23.97
CA PRO A 41 -3.07 9.74 24.57
C PRO A 41 -4.24 10.06 23.64
N SER A 42 -3.97 10.31 22.35
CA SER A 42 -5.01 10.73 21.41
C SER A 42 -4.70 10.33 19.97
N ASN A 43 -5.72 10.34 19.11
CA ASN A 43 -5.52 10.12 17.67
C ASN A 43 -4.72 11.25 17.00
N GLY A 44 -4.79 12.48 17.53
CA GLY A 44 -3.99 13.60 17.05
C GLY A 44 -2.49 13.39 17.30
N GLU A 45 -2.13 12.90 18.50
CA GLU A 45 -0.75 12.53 18.81
C GLU A 45 -0.27 11.32 18.00
N PHE A 46 -1.14 10.32 17.80
CA PHE A 46 -0.80 9.21 16.93
C PHE A 46 -0.48 9.68 15.51
N LEU A 47 -1.27 10.60 14.95
CA LEU A 47 -0.98 11.19 13.64
C LEU A 47 0.36 11.93 13.63
N GLN A 48 0.67 12.70 14.68
CA GLN A 48 1.98 13.37 14.78
C GLN A 48 3.15 12.39 14.83
N LEU A 49 2.99 11.25 15.51
CA LEU A 49 4.00 10.17 15.51
C LEU A 49 4.15 9.55 14.13
N VAL A 50 3.05 9.21 13.47
CA VAL A 50 3.07 8.63 12.11
C VAL A 50 3.80 9.53 11.12
N LEU A 51 3.64 10.85 11.24
CA LEU A 51 4.28 11.83 10.37
C LEU A 51 5.76 12.03 10.68
N ASN A 52 6.12 12.15 11.96
CA ASN A 52 7.41 12.69 12.38
C ASN A 52 8.37 11.67 13.01
N ASP A 53 7.86 10.56 13.56
CA ASP A 53 8.66 9.60 14.32
C ASP A 53 9.33 8.56 13.40
N ALA A 54 10.57 8.19 13.74
CA ALA A 54 11.35 7.20 13.01
C ALA A 54 10.73 5.80 13.05
N TRP A 55 9.97 5.47 14.10
CA TRP A 55 9.26 4.20 14.26
C TRP A 55 8.30 3.95 13.09
N PHE A 56 7.59 4.98 12.63
CA PHE A 56 6.60 4.87 11.55
C PHE A 56 7.19 5.20 10.17
N ALA A 57 8.44 5.67 10.10
CA ALA A 57 9.04 6.15 8.86
C ALA A 57 9.11 5.08 7.76
N TRP A 58 9.15 3.80 8.13
CA TRP A 58 9.18 2.71 7.18
C TRP A 58 7.88 2.56 6.37
N LEU A 59 6.75 3.14 6.81
CA LEU A 59 5.47 3.13 6.09
C LEU A 59 5.37 4.18 4.98
N ARG A 60 6.27 5.18 4.98
CA ARG A 60 6.24 6.31 4.04
C ARG A 60 6.22 5.90 2.55
N PRO A 61 7.00 4.89 2.10
CA PRO A 61 6.96 4.47 0.70
C PRO A 61 5.58 3.97 0.25
N LEU A 62 4.81 3.35 1.17
CA LEU A 62 3.45 2.92 0.88
C LEU A 62 2.50 4.11 0.79
N SER A 63 2.61 5.07 1.72
CA SER A 63 1.80 6.30 1.67
C SER A 63 2.05 7.12 0.40
N GLN A 64 3.30 7.20 -0.05
CA GLN A 64 3.67 7.84 -1.32
C GLN A 64 3.02 7.13 -2.52
N SER A 65 3.12 5.79 -2.57
CA SER A 65 2.50 5.01 -3.65
C SER A 65 0.98 5.18 -3.71
N ILE A 66 0.33 5.35 -2.55
CA ILE A 66 -1.12 5.61 -2.45
C ILE A 66 -1.44 7.01 -3.00
N ALA A 67 -0.67 8.03 -2.61
CA ALA A 67 -0.87 9.41 -3.08
C ALA A 67 -0.65 9.54 -4.60
N GLU A 68 0.39 8.91 -5.14
CA GLU A 68 0.65 8.89 -6.59
C GLU A 68 -0.50 8.21 -7.35
N LEU A 69 -1.09 7.16 -6.79
CA LEU A 69 -2.23 6.49 -7.40
C LEU A 69 -3.50 7.36 -7.39
N ASP A 70 -3.72 8.12 -6.30
CA ASP A 70 -4.82 9.07 -6.15
C ASP A 70 -4.71 10.18 -7.20
N GLU A 71 -3.53 10.79 -7.33
CA GLU A 71 -3.27 11.87 -8.28
C GLU A 71 -3.45 11.40 -9.74
N LEU A 72 -2.98 10.19 -10.07
CA LEU A 72 -3.18 9.62 -11.40
C LEU A 72 -4.64 9.27 -11.71
N SER A 73 -5.47 9.04 -10.69
CA SER A 73 -6.91 8.84 -10.85
C SER A 73 -7.64 10.14 -11.21
N GLU A 74 -7.09 11.29 -10.84
CA GLU A 74 -7.63 12.63 -11.16
C GLU A 74 -7.02 13.24 -12.44
N SER A 75 -5.96 12.64 -12.98
CA SER A 75 -5.19 13.12 -14.12
C SER A 75 -5.80 12.76 -15.50
N ASP A 76 -5.32 13.42 -16.57
CA ASP A 76 -5.74 13.13 -17.95
C ASP A 76 -5.42 11.67 -18.34
N GLU A 77 -6.39 11.05 -18.99
CA GLU A 77 -6.43 9.65 -19.40
C GLU A 77 -5.20 9.20 -20.20
N ALA A 78 -4.58 10.08 -21.00
CA ALA A 78 -3.39 9.75 -21.77
C ALA A 78 -2.14 9.59 -20.89
N ALA A 79 -1.94 10.48 -19.91
CA ALA A 79 -0.80 10.45 -18.99
C ALA A 79 -0.90 9.29 -17.99
N SER A 80 -2.13 9.00 -17.53
CA SER A 80 -2.40 7.89 -16.62
C SER A 80 -2.15 6.53 -17.28
N ARG A 81 -2.44 6.37 -18.58
CA ARG A 81 -2.24 5.10 -19.30
C ARG A 81 -0.78 4.61 -19.34
N GLU A 82 0.19 5.53 -19.44
CA GLU A 82 1.62 5.20 -19.47
C GLU A 82 2.19 5.01 -18.05
N THR A 83 1.75 5.83 -17.10
CA THR A 83 2.32 5.88 -15.75
C THR A 83 1.78 4.78 -14.83
N ILE A 84 0.49 4.45 -14.94
CA ILE A 84 -0.17 3.46 -14.07
C ILE A 84 0.55 2.10 -14.08
N PRO A 85 0.89 1.48 -15.23
CA PRO A 85 1.59 0.19 -15.24
C PRO A 85 2.93 0.21 -14.50
N VAL A 86 3.68 1.31 -14.59
CA VAL A 86 4.97 1.50 -13.90
C VAL A 86 4.75 1.60 -12.40
N LEU A 87 3.75 2.39 -11.97
CA LEU A 87 3.39 2.51 -10.55
C LEU A 87 2.92 1.16 -9.97
N LEU A 88 2.08 0.41 -10.69
CA LEU A 88 1.63 -0.91 -10.26
C LEU A 88 2.80 -1.89 -10.08
N ALA A 89 3.78 -1.87 -10.98
CA ALA A 89 4.99 -2.69 -10.84
C ALA A 89 5.85 -2.26 -9.64
N SER A 90 5.91 -0.96 -9.34
CA SER A 90 6.59 -0.44 -8.16
C SER A 90 5.89 -0.85 -6.86
N VAL A 91 4.56 -0.75 -6.79
CA VAL A 91 3.76 -1.23 -5.65
C VAL A 91 3.95 -2.74 -5.45
N GLN A 92 3.94 -3.53 -6.53
CA GLN A 92 4.18 -4.97 -6.44
C GLN A 92 5.55 -5.30 -5.84
N ARG A 93 6.59 -4.55 -6.23
CA ARG A 93 7.95 -4.71 -5.69
C ARG A 93 8.05 -4.25 -4.24
N LEU A 94 7.41 -3.14 -3.89
CA LEU A 94 7.39 -2.63 -2.52
C LEU A 94 6.76 -3.66 -1.56
N LEU A 95 5.65 -4.27 -1.97
CA LEU A 95 4.93 -5.28 -1.18
C LEU A 95 5.56 -6.68 -1.23
N MET A 96 6.85 -6.78 -1.55
CA MET A 96 7.62 -8.01 -1.42
C MET A 96 8.19 -8.10 0.01
N PRO A 97 7.71 -9.04 0.84
CA PRO A 97 8.28 -9.25 2.16
C PRO A 97 9.70 -9.82 2.03
N MET A 98 10.61 -9.31 2.86
CA MET A 98 12.01 -9.72 2.89
C MET A 98 12.35 -10.16 4.31
N GLU A 99 12.74 -11.42 4.51
CA GLU A 99 13.11 -11.91 5.84
C GLU A 99 14.44 -11.33 6.33
N GLU A 100 15.32 -10.94 5.42
CA GLU A 100 16.63 -10.37 5.70
C GLU A 100 16.75 -8.93 5.16
N GLY A 101 17.65 -8.16 5.77
CA GLY A 101 17.91 -6.77 5.41
C GLY A 101 17.17 -5.76 6.29
N GLU A 102 17.13 -4.51 5.83
CA GLU A 102 16.55 -3.37 6.55
C GLU A 102 15.47 -2.66 5.69
N GLY A 103 14.71 -1.76 6.31
CA GLY A 103 13.73 -0.94 5.63
C GLY A 103 12.37 -1.61 5.45
N PHE A 104 11.63 -1.24 4.39
CA PHE A 104 10.24 -1.64 4.22
C PHE A 104 10.06 -3.16 4.20
N GLY A 105 10.83 -3.88 3.37
CA GLY A 105 10.63 -5.32 3.16
C GLY A 105 10.74 -6.15 4.44
N ARG A 106 11.67 -5.78 5.33
CA ARG A 106 11.85 -6.45 6.62
C ARG A 106 10.74 -6.15 7.61
N ASN A 107 10.42 -4.87 7.81
CA ASN A 107 9.31 -4.49 8.69
C ASN A 107 7.97 -5.05 8.20
N TYR A 108 7.79 -5.11 6.87
CA TYR A 108 6.62 -5.69 6.25
C TYR A 108 6.52 -7.20 6.47
N TYR A 109 7.63 -7.93 6.38
CA TYR A 109 7.69 -9.35 6.75
C TYR A 109 7.30 -9.56 8.21
N ASP A 110 7.89 -8.78 9.13
CA ASP A 110 7.59 -8.93 10.55
C ASP A 110 6.12 -8.59 10.87
N ALA A 111 5.53 -7.56 10.24
CA ALA A 111 4.12 -7.21 10.39
C ALA A 111 3.17 -8.33 9.90
N LEU A 112 3.51 -9.02 8.81
CA LEU A 112 2.76 -10.17 8.31
C LEU A 112 2.76 -11.35 9.29
N GLN A 113 3.82 -11.51 10.09
CA GLN A 113 3.89 -12.56 11.11
C GLN A 113 3.10 -12.20 12.37
N ARG A 114 2.98 -10.91 12.69
CA ARG A 114 2.34 -10.43 13.93
C ARG A 114 0.83 -10.26 13.81
N SER A 115 0.33 -9.85 12.64
CA SER A 115 -1.05 -9.40 12.48
C SER A 115 -1.82 -10.15 11.39
N PRO A 116 -2.86 -10.93 11.77
CA PRO A 116 -3.78 -11.55 10.81
C PRO A 116 -4.47 -10.53 9.90
N ASP A 117 -4.77 -9.33 10.41
CA ASP A 117 -5.42 -8.27 9.63
C ASP A 117 -4.51 -7.77 8.50
N VAL A 118 -3.20 -7.68 8.76
CA VAL A 118 -2.20 -7.33 7.74
C VAL A 118 -2.11 -8.43 6.67
N VAL A 119 -2.16 -9.71 7.05
CA VAL A 119 -2.18 -10.84 6.10
C VAL A 119 -3.41 -10.79 5.20
N LEU A 120 -4.59 -10.57 5.77
CA LEU A 120 -5.84 -10.48 5.01
C LEU A 120 -5.84 -9.28 4.06
N ALA A 121 -5.37 -8.12 4.52
CA ALA A 121 -5.25 -6.93 3.68
C ALA A 121 -4.21 -7.12 2.56
N HIS A 122 -3.08 -7.76 2.84
CA HIS A 122 -2.08 -8.13 1.85
C HIS A 122 -2.67 -9.03 0.77
N ALA A 123 -3.35 -10.12 1.17
CA ALA A 123 -3.97 -11.05 0.23
C ALA A 123 -4.98 -10.35 -0.70
N ALA A 124 -5.80 -9.44 -0.15
CA ALA A 124 -6.75 -8.66 -0.93
C ALA A 124 -6.05 -7.75 -1.95
N VAL A 125 -4.99 -7.05 -1.55
CA VAL A 125 -4.20 -6.19 -2.46
C VAL A 125 -3.52 -7.02 -3.55
N ARG A 126 -2.93 -8.18 -3.21
CA ARG A 126 -2.30 -9.08 -4.18
C ARG A 126 -3.29 -9.60 -5.22
N ALA A 127 -4.52 -9.91 -4.81
CA ALA A 127 -5.58 -10.31 -5.72
C ALA A 127 -5.94 -9.19 -6.71
N LEU A 128 -6.07 -7.95 -6.22
CA LEU A 128 -6.38 -6.77 -7.03
C LEU A 128 -5.23 -6.42 -8.00
N LEU A 129 -3.97 -6.52 -7.56
CA LEU A 129 -2.82 -6.27 -8.43
C LEU A 129 -2.74 -7.27 -9.59
N ARG A 130 -3.18 -8.52 -9.40
CA ARG A 130 -3.27 -9.51 -10.48
C ARG A 130 -4.36 -9.18 -11.50
N THR A 131 -5.47 -8.58 -11.07
CA THR A 131 -6.56 -8.19 -11.98
C THR A 131 -6.29 -6.89 -12.71
N SER A 132 -5.45 -6.01 -12.14
CA SER A 132 -5.11 -4.70 -12.72
C SER A 132 -3.87 -4.72 -13.62
N SER A 133 -3.11 -5.82 -13.64
CA SER A 133 -1.98 -5.99 -14.57
C SER A 133 -2.49 -6.55 -15.91
N PRO A 134 -2.35 -5.83 -17.04
CA PRO A 134 -2.73 -6.38 -18.34
C PRO A 134 -1.83 -7.59 -18.63
N GLY A 135 -2.45 -8.70 -19.01
CA GLY A 135 -1.76 -9.94 -19.33
C GLY A 135 -0.63 -9.71 -20.32
N LYS A 136 0.54 -10.28 -20.04
CA LYS A 136 1.51 -10.58 -21.09
C LYS A 136 0.84 -11.51 -22.09
N GLU A 137 0.40 -10.98 -23.23
CA GLU A 137 0.06 -11.81 -24.38
C GLU A 137 1.35 -12.39 -24.96
N SER A 138 1.37 -13.72 -24.97
CA SER A 138 2.10 -14.69 -25.78
C SER A 138 3.05 -14.14 -26.86
N SER A 139 4.34 -14.51 -26.76
CA SER A 139 5.18 -14.77 -27.94
C SER A 139 6.34 -15.69 -27.57
N THR A 140 6.14 -16.98 -27.78
CA THR A 140 7.09 -17.85 -28.49
C THR A 140 6.28 -18.89 -29.24
#